data_AF-A0A8T4DX83-F1
#
_entry.id   AF-A0A8T4DX83-F1
#
_cell.length_a   1.000
_cell.length_b   1.000
_cell.length_c   1.000
_cell.angle_alpha   90.00
_cell.angle_beta   90.00
_cell.angle_gamma   90.00
#
_symmetry.space_group_name_H-M   'P 1'
#
loop_
_entity.id
_entity.type
_entity.pdbx_description
1 polymer ?
#
loop_
_entity_poly.entity_id
_entity_poly.type
_entity_poly.pdbx_seq_one_letter_code
_entity_poly.pdbx_strand_id
1 'polypeptide(L)'
;MGWDKIFNCERCNKKLWTSYRKLPDGKVVCNECYTFHLMQLLDKINDNKANDIVYNFVEKYQGKYPTDLLEELVHLLEIKYKITLDVLTLREVLQIIWDKIEQDNKLIKLAKLERDLKRNVNTQDYFCEVCNIKLPKTEYDYSMSNFGKSLCLHHQREKRASPHALKLYESLRKRGVFCELETSNSSKHIDIAIRDARLYIGIDGEHHNLDPKQVMIDLIRDEESFKEGFATKRYSLKEIDEHLDGIADTLTEVITQRSKKFQQEKFFPQDALTKLS
;
A
#
# COMPACT_ATOMS: atom_id res chain seq x y z
N MET A 1 -17.23 -59.28 36.32
CA MET A 1 -18.58 -58.74 36.11
C MET A 1 -18.71 -57.46 36.93
N GLY A 2 -18.30 -56.33 36.36
CA GLY A 2 -18.44 -55.03 37.01
C GLY A 2 -19.82 -54.48 36.73
N TRP A 3 -20.55 -54.08 37.77
CA TRP A 3 -21.82 -53.40 37.62
C TRP A 3 -21.55 -52.05 36.94
N ASP A 4 -22.16 -51.80 35.78
CA ASP A 4 -22.18 -50.48 35.16
C ASP A 4 -22.82 -49.51 36.15
N LYS A 5 -22.00 -48.70 36.82
CA LYS A 5 -22.50 -47.68 37.74
C LYS A 5 -23.24 -46.65 36.91
N ILE A 6 -24.57 -46.66 36.97
CA ILE A 6 -25.40 -45.60 36.41
C ILE A 6 -25.27 -44.39 37.34
N PHE A 7 -24.84 -43.26 36.81
CA PHE A 7 -24.76 -42.00 37.53
C PHE A 7 -25.88 -41.07 37.06
N ASN A 8 -26.27 -40.10 37.89
CA ASN A 8 -27.06 -38.96 37.43
C ASN A 8 -26.14 -37.75 37.30
N CYS A 9 -26.30 -36.98 36.22
CA CYS A 9 -25.64 -35.69 36.10
C CYS A 9 -26.07 -34.80 37.26
N GLU A 10 -25.14 -34.31 38.05
CA GLU A 10 -25.44 -33.51 39.25
C GLU A 10 -25.92 -32.09 38.94
N ARG A 11 -25.97 -31.70 37.66
CA ARG A 11 -26.55 -30.41 37.21
C ARG A 11 -27.93 -30.52 36.59
N CYS A 12 -28.17 -31.54 35.76
CA CYS A 12 -29.44 -31.68 35.00
C CYS A 12 -30.19 -32.99 35.28
N ASN A 13 -29.70 -33.82 36.19
CA ASN A 13 -30.27 -35.11 36.60
C ASN A 13 -30.42 -36.15 35.46
N LYS A 14 -29.79 -35.95 34.30
CA LYS A 14 -29.73 -36.90 33.18
C LYS A 14 -28.98 -38.16 33.60
N LYS A 15 -29.54 -39.35 33.33
CA LYS A 15 -28.86 -40.64 33.57
C LYS A 15 -27.65 -40.81 32.64
N LEU A 16 -26.51 -41.19 33.21
CA LEU A 16 -25.22 -41.35 32.55
C LEU A 16 -24.77 -42.80 32.66
N TRP A 17 -24.34 -43.35 31.52
CA TRP A 17 -24.00 -44.76 31.40
C TRP A 17 -22.51 -44.94 31.14
N THR A 18 -21.97 -44.23 30.15
CA THR A 18 -20.57 -44.41 29.70
C THR A 18 -19.81 -43.10 29.46
N SER A 19 -20.52 -41.98 29.27
CA SER A 19 -19.90 -40.67 29.02
C SER A 19 -20.27 -39.69 30.12
N TYR A 20 -19.31 -39.37 30.97
CA TYR A 20 -19.41 -38.32 31.97
C TYR A 20 -18.08 -37.57 32.09
N ARG A 21 -18.12 -36.41 32.71
CA ARG A 21 -16.97 -35.58 33.06
C ARG A 21 -17.02 -35.27 34.55
N LYS A 22 -15.87 -34.96 35.14
CA LYS A 22 -15.77 -34.50 36.53
C LYS A 22 -15.41 -33.03 36.53
N LEU A 23 -16.15 -32.25 37.31
CA LEU A 23 -15.83 -30.86 37.60
C LEU A 23 -14.68 -30.78 38.63
N PRO A 24 -14.03 -29.61 38.80
CA PRO A 24 -12.97 -29.44 39.80
C PRO A 24 -13.40 -29.76 41.24
N ASP A 25 -14.69 -29.59 41.57
CA ASP A 25 -15.27 -29.93 42.87
C ASP A 25 -15.62 -31.42 43.02
N GLY A 26 -15.23 -32.25 42.05
CA GLY A 26 -15.48 -33.70 42.04
C GLY A 26 -16.83 -34.10 41.47
N LYS A 27 -17.71 -33.13 41.14
CA LYS A 27 -19.06 -33.43 40.67
C LYS A 27 -19.09 -34.12 39.31
N VAL A 28 -19.96 -35.11 39.16
CA VAL A 28 -20.14 -35.88 37.91
C VAL A 28 -21.21 -35.23 37.05
N VAL A 29 -20.85 -34.82 35.83
CA VAL A 29 -21.74 -34.11 34.90
C VAL A 29 -21.76 -34.73 33.51
N CYS A 30 -22.84 -34.50 32.77
CA CYS A 30 -22.91 -34.84 31.34
C CYS A 30 -22.04 -33.90 30.49
N ASN A 31 -21.74 -34.30 29.25
CA ASN A 31 -20.93 -33.49 28.34
C ASN A 31 -21.52 -32.11 28.07
N GLU A 32 -22.85 -32.00 27.89
CA GLU A 32 -23.52 -30.70 27.66
C GLU A 32 -23.31 -29.74 28.84
N CYS A 33 -23.50 -30.23 30.07
CA CYS A 33 -23.29 -29.44 31.29
C CYS A 33 -21.81 -29.08 31.50
N TYR A 34 -20.90 -29.93 31.02
CA TYR A 34 -19.47 -29.67 31.07
C TYR A 34 -19.04 -28.62 30.04
N THR A 35 -19.49 -28.72 28.78
CA THR A 35 -19.28 -27.68 27.76
C THR A 35 -19.81 -26.33 28.24
N PHE A 36 -21.00 -26.31 28.84
CA PHE A 36 -21.55 -25.09 29.43
C PHE A 36 -20.65 -24.52 30.54
N HIS A 37 -20.08 -25.38 31.39
CA HIS A 37 -19.09 -24.94 32.38
C HIS A 37 -17.84 -24.33 31.75
N LEU A 38 -17.30 -24.92 30.68
CA LEU A 38 -16.16 -24.37 29.94
C LEU A 38 -16.48 -22.99 29.33
N MET A 39 -17.68 -22.80 28.79
CA MET A 39 -18.13 -21.49 28.28
C MET A 39 -18.18 -20.44 29.39
N GLN A 40 -18.72 -20.78 30.57
CA GLN A 40 -18.74 -19.86 31.71
C GLN A 40 -17.33 -19.49 32.20
N LEU A 41 -16.36 -20.40 32.09
CA LEU A 41 -14.96 -20.10 32.40
C LEU A 41 -14.34 -19.15 31.38
N LEU A 42 -14.63 -19.34 30.09
CA LEU A 42 -14.21 -18.40 29.04
C LEU A 42 -14.77 -17.00 29.28
N ASP A 43 -16.05 -16.89 29.62
CA ASP A 43 -16.68 -15.61 29.95
C ASP A 43 -15.97 -14.94 31.13
N LYS A 44 -15.66 -15.70 32.20
CA LYS A 44 -14.89 -15.19 33.34
C LYS A 44 -13.48 -14.73 32.96
N ILE A 45 -12.79 -15.46 32.10
CA ILE A 45 -11.45 -15.08 31.59
C ILE A 45 -11.55 -13.74 30.85
N ASN A 46 -12.58 -13.56 30.04
CA ASN A 46 -12.82 -12.31 29.30
C ASN A 46 -13.15 -11.16 30.25
N ASP A 47 -14.09 -11.35 31.18
CA ASP A 47 -14.56 -10.30 32.11
C ASP A 47 -13.44 -9.80 33.04
N ASN A 48 -12.54 -10.69 33.45
CA ASN A 48 -11.41 -10.34 34.31
C ASN A 48 -10.20 -9.79 33.54
N LYS A 49 -10.29 -9.58 32.22
CA LYS A 49 -9.17 -9.13 31.36
C LYS A 49 -7.97 -10.09 31.43
N ALA A 50 -8.23 -11.37 31.68
CA ALA A 50 -7.21 -12.43 31.61
C ALA A 50 -7.05 -12.96 30.19
N ASN A 51 -7.99 -12.63 29.29
CA ASN A 51 -7.99 -13.01 27.88
C ASN A 51 -6.63 -12.77 27.23
N ASP A 52 -6.01 -11.59 27.36
CA ASP A 52 -4.76 -11.29 26.65
C ASP A 52 -3.63 -12.25 27.03
N ILE A 53 -3.53 -12.62 28.31
CA ILE A 53 -2.53 -13.59 28.78
C ILE A 53 -2.81 -14.98 28.19
N VAL A 54 -4.07 -15.40 28.24
CA VAL A 54 -4.49 -16.72 27.76
C VAL A 54 -4.34 -16.82 26.24
N TYR A 55 -4.75 -15.80 25.48
CA TYR A 55 -4.60 -15.74 24.02
C TYR A 55 -3.11 -15.73 23.63
N ASN A 56 -2.28 -14.90 24.27
CA ASN A 56 -0.83 -14.90 24.01
C ASN A 56 -0.19 -16.26 24.30
N PHE A 57 -0.64 -16.95 25.36
CA PHE A 57 -0.19 -18.30 25.66
C PHE A 57 -0.57 -19.29 24.55
N VAL A 58 -1.83 -19.26 24.10
CA VAL A 58 -2.33 -20.10 23.00
C VAL A 58 -1.57 -19.84 21.71
N GLU A 59 -1.40 -18.58 21.31
CA GLU A 59 -0.66 -18.21 20.10
C GLU A 59 0.80 -18.65 20.14
N LYS A 60 1.45 -18.51 21.30
CA LYS A 60 2.85 -18.90 21.48
C LYS A 60 3.07 -20.40 21.36
N TYR A 61 2.15 -21.21 21.89
CA TYR A 61 2.33 -22.66 22.01
C TYR A 61 1.54 -23.50 21.00
N GLN A 62 0.62 -22.91 20.24
CA GLN A 62 -0.02 -23.51 19.06
C GLN A 62 -0.53 -24.95 19.27
N GLY A 63 -1.28 -25.17 20.35
CA GLY A 63 -1.82 -26.50 20.71
C GLY A 63 -0.85 -27.45 21.41
N LYS A 64 0.42 -27.05 21.63
CA LYS A 64 1.41 -27.84 22.38
C LYS A 64 1.63 -27.22 23.76
N TYR A 65 0.73 -27.50 24.71
CA TYR A 65 0.75 -26.93 26.06
C TYR A 65 1.56 -27.80 27.05
N PRO A 66 2.79 -27.40 27.45
CA PRO A 66 3.60 -28.13 28.43
C PRO A 66 2.93 -28.08 29.81
N THR A 67 2.99 -29.18 30.56
CA THR A 67 2.23 -29.34 31.81
C THR A 67 2.72 -28.39 32.91
N ASP A 68 4.03 -28.21 33.05
CA ASP A 68 4.67 -27.27 33.97
C ASP A 68 4.18 -25.83 33.73
N LEU A 69 4.10 -25.41 32.47
CA LEU A 69 3.60 -24.08 32.11
C LEU A 69 2.09 -23.93 32.32
N LEU A 70 1.32 -25.01 32.20
CA LEU A 70 -0.10 -25.00 32.54
C LEU A 70 -0.31 -24.81 34.04
N GLU A 71 0.51 -25.47 34.87
CA GLU A 71 0.48 -25.30 36.32
C GLU A 71 0.81 -23.86 36.74
N GLU A 72 1.84 -23.26 36.14
CA GLU A 72 2.16 -21.84 36.35
C GLU A 72 1.02 -20.92 35.91
N LEU A 73 0.39 -21.19 34.76
CA LEU A 73 -0.72 -20.39 34.26
C LEU A 73 -1.96 -20.53 35.15
N VAL A 74 -2.29 -21.72 35.64
CA VAL A 74 -3.36 -21.92 36.64
C VAL A 74 -3.08 -21.08 37.88
N HIS A 75 -1.86 -21.15 38.42
CA HIS A 75 -1.48 -20.41 39.63
C HIS A 75 -1.59 -18.90 39.43
N LEU A 76 -1.17 -18.39 38.27
CA LEU A 76 -1.29 -16.99 37.90
C LEU A 76 -2.76 -16.54 37.79
N LEU A 77 -3.61 -17.35 37.14
CA LEU A 77 -5.04 -17.08 36.98
C LEU A 77 -5.76 -17.04 38.34
N GLU A 78 -5.37 -17.92 39.26
CA GLU A 78 -5.90 -17.94 40.62
C GLU A 78 -5.49 -16.68 41.41
N ILE A 79 -4.19 -16.38 41.49
CA ILE A 79 -3.69 -15.26 42.31
C ILE A 79 -4.18 -13.91 41.76
N LYS A 80 -4.02 -13.69 40.46
CA LYS A 80 -4.20 -12.36 39.87
C LYS A 80 -5.65 -12.08 39.48
N TYR A 81 -6.39 -13.10 39.08
CA TYR A 81 -7.73 -12.95 38.51
C TYR A 81 -8.81 -13.69 39.31
N LYS A 82 -8.44 -14.38 40.40
CA LYS A 82 -9.36 -15.16 41.25
C LYS A 82 -10.14 -16.21 40.45
N ILE A 83 -9.50 -16.78 39.43
CA ILE A 83 -10.07 -17.84 38.59
C ILE A 83 -9.47 -19.17 39.04
N THR A 84 -10.28 -20.01 39.69
CA THR A 84 -9.87 -21.34 40.15
C THR A 84 -10.27 -22.41 39.13
N LEU A 85 -9.30 -23.17 38.64
CA LEU A 85 -9.49 -24.32 37.75
C LEU A 85 -8.30 -25.29 37.84
N ASP A 86 -8.50 -26.55 37.46
CA ASP A 86 -7.42 -27.53 37.36
C ASP A 86 -6.76 -27.52 35.97
N VAL A 87 -5.58 -28.16 35.86
CA VAL A 87 -4.76 -28.23 34.65
C VAL A 87 -5.49 -28.88 33.46
N LEU A 88 -6.33 -29.89 33.70
CA LEU A 88 -7.06 -30.56 32.63
C LEU A 88 -8.15 -29.63 32.07
N THR A 89 -8.90 -28.99 32.96
CA THR A 89 -9.91 -28.00 32.57
C THR A 89 -9.27 -26.83 31.81
N LEU A 90 -8.10 -26.32 32.26
CA LEU A 90 -7.38 -25.26 31.54
C LEU A 90 -7.00 -25.71 30.14
N ARG A 91 -6.44 -26.92 30.00
CA ARG A 91 -6.04 -27.47 28.70
C ARG A 91 -7.19 -27.48 27.69
N GLU A 92 -8.39 -27.88 28.12
CA GLU A 92 -9.56 -27.89 27.25
C GLU A 92 -10.03 -26.48 26.87
N VAL A 93 -10.00 -25.53 27.82
CA VAL A 93 -10.27 -24.11 27.54
C VAL A 93 -9.31 -23.56 26.49
N LEU A 94 -8.01 -23.83 26.62
CA LEU A 94 -7.00 -23.41 25.64
C LEU A 94 -7.21 -24.05 24.27
N GLN A 95 -7.67 -25.30 24.21
CA GLN A 95 -7.98 -25.98 22.96
C GLN A 95 -9.15 -25.30 22.22
N ILE A 96 -10.21 -24.91 22.96
CA ILE A 96 -11.35 -24.19 22.37
C ILE A 96 -10.89 -22.85 21.75
N ILE A 97 -10.03 -22.11 22.45
CA ILE A 97 -9.49 -20.84 21.96
C ILE A 97 -8.64 -21.06 20.70
N TRP A 98 -7.80 -22.09 20.69
CA TRP A 98 -6.97 -22.45 19.54
C TRP A 98 -7.82 -22.77 18.31
N ASP A 99 -8.84 -23.62 18.45
CA ASP A 99 -9.70 -24.02 17.34
C ASP A 99 -10.42 -22.80 16.72
N LYS A 100 -10.82 -21.83 17.55
CA LYS A 100 -11.41 -20.57 17.09
C LYS A 100 -10.43 -19.73 16.28
N ILE A 101 -9.20 -19.53 16.78
CA ILE A 101 -8.13 -18.82 16.05
C ILE A 101 -7.85 -19.49 14.70
N GLU A 102 -7.80 -20.82 14.66
CA GLU A 102 -7.55 -21.56 13.43
C GLU A 102 -8.67 -21.36 12.40
N GLN A 103 -9.94 -21.38 12.84
CA GLN A 103 -11.10 -21.11 11.98
C GLN A 103 -11.07 -19.69 11.40
N ASP A 104 -10.81 -18.68 12.23
CA ASP A 104 -10.73 -17.28 11.79
C ASP A 104 -9.60 -17.09 10.76
N ASN A 105 -8.45 -17.71 10.98
CA ASN A 105 -7.34 -17.70 10.04
C ASN A 105 -7.68 -18.37 8.70
N LYS A 106 -8.46 -19.45 8.70
CA LYS A 106 -8.96 -20.10 7.47
C LYS A 106 -9.88 -19.15 6.69
N LEU A 107 -10.80 -18.47 7.38
CA LEU A 107 -11.71 -17.50 6.75
C LEU A 107 -10.95 -16.34 6.11
N ILE A 108 -9.92 -15.80 6.78
CA ILE A 108 -9.06 -14.74 6.22
C ILE A 108 -8.37 -15.20 4.94
N LYS A 109 -7.84 -16.44 4.92
CA LYS A 109 -7.20 -17.02 3.73
C LYS A 109 -8.18 -17.16 2.57
N LEU A 110 -9.40 -17.62 2.84
CA LEU A 110 -10.46 -17.74 1.82
C LEU A 110 -10.84 -16.37 1.24
N ALA A 111 -11.01 -15.35 2.08
CA ALA A 111 -11.33 -13.99 1.63
C ALA A 111 -10.20 -13.36 0.80
N LYS A 112 -8.93 -13.70 1.09
CA LYS A 112 -7.79 -13.30 0.25
C LYS A 112 -7.85 -13.98 -1.13
N LEU A 113 -8.06 -15.29 -1.15
CA LEU A 113 -8.18 -16.07 -2.38
C LEU A 113 -9.32 -15.55 -3.28
N GLU A 114 -10.48 -15.25 -2.70
CA GLU A 114 -11.61 -14.71 -3.46
C GLU A 114 -11.29 -13.35 -4.11
N ARG A 115 -10.58 -12.46 -3.39
CA ARG A 115 -10.12 -11.17 -3.95
C ARG A 115 -9.14 -11.38 -5.11
N ASP A 116 -8.22 -12.32 -4.97
CA ASP A 116 -7.23 -12.62 -6.01
C ASP A 116 -7.89 -13.25 -7.25
N LEU A 117 -8.88 -14.14 -7.06
CA LEU A 117 -9.67 -14.70 -8.15
C LEU A 117 -10.49 -13.62 -8.87
N LYS A 118 -11.15 -12.72 -8.13
CA LYS A 118 -11.88 -11.58 -8.72
C LYS A 118 -10.99 -10.65 -9.57
N ARG A 119 -9.71 -10.52 -9.23
CA ARG A 119 -8.73 -9.78 -10.04
C ARG A 119 -8.38 -10.50 -11.35
N ASN A 120 -8.34 -11.83 -11.35
CA ASN A 120 -7.90 -12.62 -12.50
C ASN A 120 -9.00 -12.90 -13.55
N VAL A 121 -10.29 -12.83 -13.19
CA VAL A 121 -11.39 -13.21 -14.09
C VAL A 121 -11.72 -12.15 -15.15
N ASN A 122 -11.16 -10.92 -15.06
CA ASN A 122 -11.59 -9.82 -15.93
C ASN A 122 -10.44 -9.04 -16.57
N THR A 123 -9.59 -9.72 -17.34
CA THR A 123 -8.56 -9.04 -18.15
C THR A 123 -8.71 -9.41 -19.61
N GLN A 124 -9.60 -8.69 -20.30
CA GLN A 124 -9.35 -8.45 -21.71
C GLN A 124 -8.09 -7.60 -21.78
N ASP A 125 -7.08 -8.09 -22.51
CA ASP A 125 -5.84 -7.35 -22.68
C ASP A 125 -6.05 -6.23 -23.69
N TYR A 126 -5.66 -5.01 -23.31
CA TYR A 126 -5.73 -3.83 -24.14
C TYR A 126 -4.31 -3.46 -24.60
N PHE A 127 -4.17 -2.95 -25.82
CA PHE A 127 -2.87 -2.61 -26.40
C PHE A 127 -2.92 -1.26 -27.09
N CYS A 128 -1.82 -0.51 -27.03
CA CYS A 128 -1.69 0.74 -27.76
C CYS A 128 -1.67 0.49 -29.28
N GLU A 129 -2.49 1.21 -30.04
CA GLU A 129 -2.56 1.13 -31.51
C GLU A 129 -1.28 1.55 -32.24
N VAL A 130 -0.39 2.31 -31.59
CA VAL A 130 0.82 2.84 -32.22
C VAL A 130 2.05 1.95 -31.94
N CYS A 131 2.28 1.59 -30.68
CA CYS A 131 3.47 0.83 -30.26
C CYS A 131 3.18 -0.56 -29.70
N ASN A 132 1.91 -0.97 -29.65
CA ASN A 132 1.47 -2.30 -29.24
C ASN A 132 1.88 -2.73 -27.81
N ILE A 133 2.18 -1.78 -26.91
CA ILE A 133 2.39 -2.11 -25.49
C ILE A 133 1.05 -2.40 -24.82
N LYS A 134 1.06 -3.35 -23.87
CA LYS A 134 -0.10 -3.66 -23.04
C LYS A 134 -0.48 -2.48 -22.14
N LEU A 135 -1.76 -2.11 -22.16
CA LEU A 135 -2.33 -1.02 -21.37
C LEU A 135 -3.09 -1.57 -20.16
N PRO A 136 -2.95 -0.94 -18.98
CA PRO A 136 -3.92 -1.08 -17.90
C PRO A 136 -5.32 -0.68 -18.39
N LYS A 137 -6.37 -1.36 -17.91
CA LYS A 137 -7.76 -1.03 -18.26
C LYS A 137 -8.09 0.45 -18.05
N THR A 138 -7.62 1.04 -16.95
CA THR A 138 -7.82 2.46 -16.64
C THR A 138 -7.21 3.39 -17.69
N GLU A 139 -6.05 3.03 -18.25
CA GLU A 139 -5.38 3.80 -19.30
C GLU A 139 -6.09 3.62 -20.65
N TYR A 140 -6.54 2.39 -20.96
CA TYR A 140 -7.38 2.11 -22.12
C TYR A 140 -8.69 2.92 -22.08
N ASP A 141 -9.44 2.82 -20.99
CA ASP A 141 -10.74 3.49 -20.82
C ASP A 141 -10.57 5.01 -21.00
N TYR A 142 -9.57 5.59 -20.33
CA TYR A 142 -9.24 7.01 -20.48
C TYR A 142 -8.89 7.38 -21.92
N SER A 143 -8.06 6.57 -22.58
CA SER A 143 -7.64 6.84 -23.96
C SER A 143 -8.81 6.80 -24.93
N MET A 144 -9.69 5.81 -24.79
CA MET A 144 -10.90 5.70 -25.59
C MET A 144 -11.84 6.89 -25.37
N SER A 145 -12.04 7.32 -24.12
CA SER A 145 -12.91 8.46 -23.82
C SER A 145 -12.37 9.80 -24.32
N ASN A 146 -11.05 10.02 -24.31
CA ASN A 146 -10.46 11.33 -24.64
C ASN A 146 -9.95 11.44 -26.08
N PHE A 147 -9.53 10.34 -26.69
CA PHE A 147 -8.90 10.33 -28.01
C PHE A 147 -9.62 9.45 -29.03
N GLY A 148 -10.59 8.64 -28.61
CA GLY A 148 -11.30 7.68 -29.48
C GLY A 148 -10.41 6.55 -30.01
N LYS A 149 -9.21 6.37 -29.44
CA LYS A 149 -8.20 5.42 -29.86
C LYS A 149 -7.49 4.84 -28.64
N SER A 150 -6.96 3.63 -28.76
CA SER A 150 -6.15 3.03 -27.69
C SER A 150 -4.71 3.51 -27.76
N LEU A 151 -4.33 4.49 -26.93
CA LEU A 151 -3.00 5.09 -26.90
C LEU A 151 -2.37 4.89 -25.52
N CYS A 152 -1.09 4.55 -25.47
CA CYS A 152 -0.34 4.60 -24.23
C CYS A 152 -0.06 6.06 -23.81
N LEU A 153 0.28 6.29 -22.55
CA LEU A 153 0.51 7.63 -21.99
C LEU A 153 1.50 8.46 -22.81
N HIS A 154 2.52 7.82 -23.38
CA HIS A 154 3.46 8.47 -24.29
C HIS A 154 2.79 9.02 -25.55
N HIS A 155 2.03 8.19 -26.27
CA HIS A 155 1.30 8.63 -27.47
C HIS A 155 0.12 9.55 -27.16
N GLN A 156 -0.46 9.47 -25.95
CA GLN A 156 -1.44 10.44 -25.48
C GLN A 156 -0.83 11.83 -25.32
N ARG A 157 0.40 11.93 -24.79
CA ARG A 157 1.15 13.19 -24.65
C ARG A 157 1.51 13.78 -26.01
N GLU A 158 2.03 12.97 -26.93
CA GLU A 158 2.30 13.41 -28.29
C GLU A 158 1.05 13.95 -29.00
N LYS A 159 -0.13 13.38 -28.72
CA LYS A 159 -1.39 13.87 -29.26
C LYS A 159 -1.87 15.20 -28.66
N ARG A 160 -1.41 15.56 -27.46
CA ARG A 160 -1.74 16.85 -26.81
C ARG A 160 -0.76 17.95 -27.16
N ALA A 161 0.50 17.57 -27.38
CA ALA A 161 1.57 18.50 -27.67
C ALA A 161 1.25 19.41 -28.84
N SER A 162 1.55 20.69 -28.68
CA SER A 162 1.55 21.60 -29.83
C SER A 162 2.57 21.11 -30.87
N PRO A 163 2.31 21.29 -32.18
CA PRO A 163 3.25 20.88 -33.22
C PRO A 163 4.66 21.45 -33.02
N HIS A 164 4.76 22.67 -32.48
CA HIS A 164 6.03 23.35 -32.17
C HIS A 164 6.75 22.73 -30.97
N ALA A 165 6.03 22.38 -29.89
CA ALA A 165 6.60 21.66 -28.76
C ALA A 165 7.11 20.27 -29.20
N LEU A 166 6.35 19.56 -30.02
CA LEU A 166 6.76 18.26 -30.56
C LEU A 166 8.00 18.37 -31.45
N LYS A 167 8.07 19.36 -32.35
CA LYS A 167 9.25 19.65 -33.19
C LYS A 167 10.50 19.88 -32.34
N LEU A 168 10.41 20.73 -31.32
CA LEU A 168 11.55 21.01 -30.45
C LEU A 168 11.95 19.77 -29.63
N TYR A 169 10.97 19.04 -29.08
CA TYR A 169 11.19 17.81 -28.36
C TYR A 169 11.94 16.76 -29.19
N GLU A 170 11.51 16.50 -30.43
CA GLU A 170 12.19 15.58 -31.33
C GLU A 170 13.61 16.06 -31.67
N SER A 171 13.78 17.36 -31.90
CA SER A 171 15.06 17.99 -32.22
C SER A 171 16.07 17.82 -31.07
N LEU A 172 15.62 17.98 -29.82
CA LEU A 172 16.42 17.74 -28.62
C LEU A 172 16.75 16.25 -28.46
N ARG A 173 15.79 15.35 -28.66
CA ARG A 173 16.02 13.90 -28.57
C ARG A 173 17.04 13.39 -29.59
N LYS A 174 17.01 13.92 -30.83
CA LYS A 174 18.01 13.61 -31.86
C LYS A 174 19.44 13.99 -31.44
N ARG A 175 19.58 14.97 -30.54
CA ARG A 175 20.85 15.41 -29.95
C ARG A 175 21.23 14.67 -28.66
N GLY A 176 20.48 13.63 -28.29
CA GLY A 176 20.74 12.84 -27.09
C GLY A 176 20.27 13.47 -25.79
N VAL A 177 19.46 14.53 -25.84
CA VAL A 177 18.86 15.13 -24.64
C VAL A 177 17.71 14.25 -24.15
N PHE A 178 17.74 13.89 -22.86
CA PHE A 178 16.63 13.24 -22.19
C PHE A 178 15.63 14.29 -21.69
N CYS A 179 14.42 14.29 -22.23
CA CYS A 179 13.36 15.23 -21.88
C CYS A 179 11.98 14.53 -21.88
N GLU A 180 11.04 15.14 -21.18
CA GLU A 180 9.65 14.70 -21.05
C GLU A 180 8.72 15.71 -21.72
N LEU A 181 7.79 15.25 -22.57
CA LEU A 181 6.81 16.07 -23.28
C LEU A 181 5.47 16.12 -22.51
N GLU A 182 4.79 17.26 -22.50
CA GLU A 182 3.45 17.49 -21.93
C GLU A 182 3.32 16.94 -20.51
N THR A 183 4.16 17.47 -19.62
CA THR A 183 4.16 17.12 -18.20
C THR A 183 3.39 18.15 -17.39
N SER A 184 3.03 17.79 -16.16
CA SER A 184 2.49 18.74 -15.19
C SER A 184 3.17 18.57 -13.84
N ASN A 185 3.31 19.67 -13.12
CA ASN A 185 3.50 19.65 -11.67
C ASN A 185 2.16 20.04 -10.99
N SER A 186 2.17 20.24 -9.67
CA SER A 186 0.95 20.56 -8.92
C SER A 186 0.31 21.90 -9.30
N SER A 187 1.02 22.82 -9.97
CA SER A 187 0.54 24.18 -10.25
C SER A 187 0.50 24.57 -11.73
N LYS A 188 1.20 23.88 -12.64
CA LYS A 188 1.21 24.23 -14.07
C LYS A 188 1.45 23.06 -15.02
N HIS A 189 1.00 23.27 -16.26
CA HIS A 189 1.39 22.48 -17.42
C HIS A 189 2.76 22.91 -17.92
N ILE A 190 3.58 21.95 -18.38
CA ILE A 190 4.95 22.14 -18.84
C ILE A 190 5.11 21.38 -20.16
N ASP A 191 5.36 22.11 -21.23
CA ASP A 191 5.43 21.54 -22.58
C ASP A 191 6.63 20.60 -22.71
N ILE A 192 7.83 21.00 -22.25
CA ILE A 192 9.00 20.12 -22.20
C ILE A 192 9.74 20.27 -20.87
N ALA A 193 9.94 19.17 -20.15
CA ALA A 193 10.72 19.12 -18.91
C ALA A 193 12.06 18.39 -19.09
N ILE A 194 13.14 19.00 -18.60
CA ILE A 194 14.50 18.43 -18.58
C ILE A 194 14.99 18.43 -17.13
N ARG A 195 14.67 17.35 -16.41
CA ARG A 195 14.88 17.27 -14.95
C ARG A 195 16.34 17.29 -14.55
N ASP A 196 17.21 16.63 -15.32
CA ASP A 196 18.64 16.57 -15.04
C ASP A 196 19.35 17.92 -15.17
N ALA A 197 18.76 18.86 -15.91
CA ALA A 197 19.24 20.24 -16.01
C ALA A 197 18.39 21.22 -15.17
N ARG A 198 17.41 20.72 -14.42
CA ARG A 198 16.39 21.53 -13.72
C ARG A 198 15.90 22.68 -14.61
N LEU A 199 15.40 22.32 -15.80
CA LEU A 199 14.97 23.26 -16.82
C LEU A 199 13.59 22.84 -17.35
N TYR A 200 12.68 23.80 -17.39
CA TYR A 200 11.39 23.70 -18.07
C TYR A 200 11.41 24.59 -19.32
N ILE A 201 10.77 24.12 -20.38
CA ILE A 201 10.58 24.86 -21.61
C ILE A 201 9.08 25.01 -21.87
N GLY A 202 8.65 26.24 -22.12
CA GLY A 202 7.30 26.58 -22.56
C GLY A 202 7.30 27.11 -23.98
N ILE A 203 6.27 26.80 -24.74
CA ILE A 203 6.06 27.23 -26.12
C ILE A 203 4.80 28.11 -26.19
N ASP A 204 5.02 29.40 -26.33
CA ASP A 204 3.98 30.41 -26.24
C ASP A 204 3.38 30.76 -27.61
N GLY A 205 2.06 30.90 -27.66
CA GLY A 205 1.35 31.43 -28.83
C GLY A 205 1.66 32.90 -29.11
N GLU A 206 1.44 33.38 -30.34
CA GLU A 206 1.81 34.73 -30.78
C GLU A 206 1.21 35.87 -29.93
N HIS A 207 0.07 35.64 -29.26
CA HIS A 207 -0.61 36.63 -28.44
C HIS A 207 -0.29 36.54 -26.94
N HIS A 208 0.53 35.58 -26.48
CA HIS A 208 0.82 35.38 -25.05
C HIS A 208 1.46 36.61 -24.40
N ASN A 209 2.37 37.28 -25.11
CA ASN A 209 3.08 38.46 -24.60
C ASN A 209 2.28 39.76 -24.71
N LEU A 210 1.07 39.72 -25.29
CA LEU A 210 0.22 40.89 -25.48
C LEU A 210 -0.91 40.98 -24.45
N ASP A 211 -1.20 39.91 -23.70
CA ASP A 211 -2.15 39.91 -22.59
C ASP A 211 -1.42 40.10 -21.24
N PRO A 212 -1.54 41.28 -20.59
CA PRO A 212 -0.89 41.54 -19.31
C PRO A 212 -1.24 40.53 -18.21
N LYS A 213 -2.44 39.93 -18.25
CA LYS A 213 -2.84 38.92 -17.26
C LYS A 213 -2.05 37.62 -17.44
N GLN A 214 -1.86 37.18 -18.68
CA GLN A 214 -1.06 35.99 -18.97
C GLN A 214 0.40 36.20 -18.60
N VAL A 215 0.96 37.36 -18.95
CA VAL A 215 2.34 37.74 -18.57
C VAL A 215 2.51 37.70 -17.04
N MET A 216 1.56 38.27 -16.28
CA MET A 216 1.60 38.23 -14.82
C MET A 216 1.54 36.79 -14.28
N ILE A 217 0.65 35.95 -14.82
CA ILE A 217 0.52 34.55 -14.40
C ILE A 217 1.79 33.77 -14.70
N ASP A 218 2.41 33.97 -15.86
CA ASP A 218 3.64 33.30 -16.25
C ASP A 218 4.83 33.70 -15.37
N LEU A 219 4.94 34.98 -15.00
CA LEU A 219 5.96 35.43 -14.05
C LEU A 219 5.81 34.76 -12.68
N ILE A 220 4.59 34.65 -12.15
CA ILE A 220 4.31 33.95 -10.89
C ILE A 220 4.70 32.47 -11.00
N ARG A 221 4.31 31.81 -12.09
CA ARG A 221 4.63 30.39 -12.35
C ARG A 221 6.11 30.12 -12.53
N ASP A 222 6.87 31.10 -13.03
CA ASP A 222 8.32 31.00 -13.19
C ASP A 222 9.04 31.20 -11.86
N GLU A 223 8.55 32.11 -11.02
CA GLU A 223 9.03 32.28 -9.66
C GLU A 223 8.79 31.01 -8.82
N GLU A 224 7.62 30.38 -8.94
CA GLU A 224 7.32 29.09 -8.30
C GLU A 224 8.29 27.99 -8.74
N SER A 225 8.52 27.85 -10.05
CA SER A 225 9.49 26.86 -10.56
C SER A 225 10.89 27.14 -10.07
N PHE A 226 11.27 28.42 -10.00
CA PHE A 226 12.58 28.81 -9.48
C PHE A 226 12.75 28.42 -8.00
N LYS A 227 11.70 28.60 -7.18
CA LYS A 227 11.68 28.12 -5.79
C LYS A 227 11.82 26.60 -5.69
N GLU A 228 11.27 25.85 -6.65
CA GLU A 228 11.46 24.41 -6.80
C GLU A 228 12.85 24.02 -7.37
N GLY A 229 13.69 25.00 -7.68
CA GLY A 229 15.04 24.81 -8.22
C GLY A 229 15.10 24.69 -9.75
N PHE A 230 14.00 24.93 -10.45
CA PHE A 230 13.89 24.86 -11.90
C PHE A 230 13.92 26.26 -12.55
N ALA A 231 14.74 26.40 -13.59
CA ALA A 231 14.62 27.55 -14.50
C ALA A 231 13.52 27.26 -15.54
N THR A 232 12.83 28.29 -16.01
CA THR A 232 11.90 28.16 -17.14
C THR A 232 12.36 29.05 -18.30
N LYS A 233 12.37 28.52 -19.52
CA LYS A 233 12.64 29.28 -20.75
C LYS A 233 11.44 29.17 -21.69
N ARG A 234 10.92 30.31 -22.14
CA ARG A 234 9.84 30.37 -23.15
C ARG A 234 10.39 30.69 -24.53
N TYR A 235 9.77 30.09 -25.53
CA TYR A 235 9.96 30.38 -26.96
C TYR A 235 8.60 30.61 -27.61
N SER A 236 8.52 31.60 -28.48
CA SER A 236 7.37 31.83 -29.34
C SER A 236 7.31 30.82 -30.49
N LEU A 237 6.12 30.63 -31.06
CA LEU A 237 5.94 29.80 -32.27
C LEU A 237 6.89 30.21 -33.40
N LYS A 238 7.05 31.53 -33.61
CA LYS A 238 7.92 32.10 -34.65
C LYS A 238 9.39 31.74 -34.43
N GLU A 239 9.90 31.85 -33.20
CA GLU A 239 11.27 31.45 -32.88
C GLU A 239 11.52 29.97 -33.18
N ILE A 240 10.55 29.10 -32.85
CA ILE A 240 10.66 27.67 -33.16
C ILE A 240 10.65 27.41 -34.66
N ASP A 241 9.78 28.05 -35.43
CA ASP A 241 9.71 27.83 -36.88
C ASP A 241 10.93 28.38 -37.63
N GLU A 242 11.48 29.53 -37.20
CA GLU A 242 12.61 30.18 -37.89
C GLU A 242 13.98 29.68 -37.43
N HIS A 243 14.10 29.18 -36.19
CA HIS A 243 15.39 28.93 -35.55
C HIS A 243 15.51 27.59 -34.80
N LEU A 244 14.66 26.60 -35.14
CA LEU A 244 14.59 25.29 -34.45
C LEU A 244 15.95 24.68 -34.12
N ASP A 245 16.82 24.52 -35.12
CA ASP A 245 18.11 23.84 -34.94
C ASP A 245 19.08 24.63 -34.07
N GLY A 246 19.20 25.94 -34.28
CA GLY A 246 20.04 26.80 -33.46
C GLY A 246 19.57 26.85 -32.00
N ILE A 247 18.25 26.86 -31.78
CA ILE A 247 17.65 26.75 -30.45
C ILE A 247 17.99 25.41 -29.81
N ALA A 248 17.82 24.30 -30.54
CA ALA A 248 18.09 22.95 -30.03
C ALA A 248 19.58 22.73 -29.71
N ASP A 249 20.49 23.24 -30.54
CA ASP A 249 21.94 23.21 -30.31
C ASP A 249 22.29 23.99 -29.04
N THR A 250 21.84 25.24 -28.94
CA THR A 250 22.07 26.12 -27.78
C THR A 250 21.53 25.49 -26.49
N LEU A 251 20.30 24.96 -26.53
CA LEU A 251 19.71 24.29 -25.38
C LEU A 251 20.51 23.06 -24.98
N THR A 252 20.99 22.26 -25.94
CA THR A 252 21.82 21.08 -25.65
C THR A 252 23.09 21.45 -24.89
N GLU A 253 23.75 22.55 -25.27
CA GLU A 253 24.91 23.07 -24.55
C GLU A 253 24.54 23.54 -23.13
N VAL A 254 23.47 24.33 -22.98
CA VAL A 254 22.98 24.82 -21.69
C VAL A 254 22.63 23.66 -20.76
N ILE A 255 21.91 22.66 -21.26
CA ILE A 255 21.51 21.45 -20.54
C ILE A 255 22.75 20.71 -20.07
N THR A 256 23.72 20.48 -20.96
CA THR A 256 24.97 19.78 -20.64
C THR A 256 25.74 20.49 -19.52
N GLN A 257 25.85 21.82 -19.59
CA GLN A 257 26.53 22.61 -18.56
C GLN A 257 25.79 22.55 -17.21
N ARG A 258 24.47 22.70 -17.23
CA ARG A 258 23.63 22.66 -16.01
C ARG A 258 23.66 21.29 -15.36
N SER A 259 23.54 20.21 -16.14
CA SER A 259 23.58 18.84 -15.62
C SER A 259 24.92 18.51 -14.96
N LYS A 260 26.05 18.95 -15.54
CA LYS A 260 27.38 18.79 -14.91
C LYS A 260 27.46 19.52 -13.56
N LYS A 261 26.97 20.77 -13.49
CA LYS A 261 26.94 21.55 -12.25
C LYS A 261 26.14 20.84 -11.15
N PHE A 262 24.94 20.36 -11.47
CA PHE A 262 24.08 19.70 -10.48
C PHE A 262 24.59 18.31 -10.06
N GLN A 263 25.30 17.59 -10.94
CA GLN A 263 25.97 16.36 -10.54
C GLN A 263 27.09 16.65 -9.52
N GLN A 264 27.90 17.69 -9.75
CA GLN A 264 28.96 18.08 -8.80
C GLN A 264 28.42 18.49 -7.42
N GLU A 265 27.32 19.24 -7.39
CA GLU A 265 26.64 19.64 -6.14
C GLU A 265 26.09 18.44 -5.35
N LYS A 266 25.65 17.37 -6.02
CA LYS A 266 25.21 16.14 -5.34
C LYS A 266 26.36 15.36 -4.69
N PHE A 267 27.57 15.42 -5.27
CA PHE A 267 28.74 14.72 -4.74
C PHE A 267 29.53 15.56 -3.72
N PHE A 268 29.41 16.88 -3.75
CA PHE A 268 30.02 17.79 -2.77
C PHE A 268 29.00 18.83 -2.28
N PRO A 269 28.14 18.47 -1.32
CA PRO A 269 27.24 19.45 -0.71
C PRO A 269 28.08 20.55 -0.04
N GLN A 270 27.79 21.81 -0.36
CA GLN A 270 28.55 22.98 0.10
C GLN A 270 28.61 23.12 1.64
N ASP A 271 27.76 22.41 2.37
CA ASP A 271 27.76 22.34 3.84
C ASP A 271 28.99 21.61 4.44
N ALA A 272 29.81 20.96 3.61
CA ALA A 272 31.06 20.32 4.05
C ALA A 272 32.24 21.30 4.20
N LEU A 273 32.15 22.53 3.68
CA LEU A 273 33.25 23.50 3.68
C LEU A 273 33.18 24.57 4.77
N THR A 274 32.07 24.69 5.50
CA THR A 274 31.89 25.67 6.59
C THR A 274 32.25 25.14 7.99
N LYS A 275 32.83 23.94 8.11
CA LYS A 275 33.30 23.38 9.40
C LYS A 275 34.83 23.42 9.61
N LEU A 276 35.56 24.16 8.78
CA LEU A 276 37.03 24.28 8.88
C LEU A 276 37.52 25.74 8.93
N SER A 277 36.69 26.67 9.40
CA SER A 277 37.10 28.04 9.76
C SER A 277 36.78 28.35 11.21
#